data_AF-A0A151RZP2-F1
#
_entry.id   AF-A0A151RZP2-F1
#
_cell.length_a   1.000
_cell.length_b   1.000
_cell.length_c   1.000
_cell.angle_alpha   90.00
_cell.angle_beta   90.00
_cell.angle_gamma   90.00
#
_symmetry.space_group_name_H-M   'P 1'
#
loop_
_entity.id
_entity.type
_entity.pdbx_description
1 polymer ?
#
loop_
_entity_poly.entity_id
_entity_poly.type
_entity_poly.pdbx_seq_one_letter_code
_entity_poly.pdbx_strand_id
1 'polypeptide(L)'
;MWYLDSGCSKHMTRDISKFSSLKMKQDDYVIYRDNNKGKILGYGNIGNTFSTLKENVLLVEGLNYNLLSISQLCDKGYKIKFDNDCCLISDKSTNEIRYIGKKIDNIYMLELESICS
;
A
#
# COMPACT_ATOMS: atom_id res chain seq x y z
N MET A 1 7.52 -1.06 -6.18
CA MET A 1 6.15 -1.16 -6.73
C MET A 1 5.10 -1.74 -5.77
N TRP A 2 3.93 -1.08 -5.73
CA TRP A 2 2.72 -1.43 -4.96
C TRP A 2 1.49 -1.47 -5.87
N TYR A 3 0.54 -2.35 -5.61
CA TYR A 3 -0.70 -2.53 -6.36
C TYR A 3 -1.83 -1.85 -5.58
N LEU A 4 -2.55 -0.93 -6.22
CA LEU A 4 -3.71 -0.29 -5.59
C LEU A 4 -4.92 -1.23 -5.71
N ASP A 5 -5.43 -1.69 -4.57
CA ASP A 5 -6.52 -2.66 -4.51
C ASP A 5 -7.67 -2.14 -3.64
N SER A 6 -8.86 -2.04 -4.25
CA SER A 6 -10.09 -1.64 -3.58
C SER A 6 -10.72 -2.78 -2.79
N GLY A 7 -10.42 -4.03 -3.12
CA GLY A 7 -10.90 -5.20 -2.40
C GLY A 7 -9.98 -5.65 -1.28
N CYS A 8 -8.87 -4.94 -1.06
CA CYS A 8 -7.95 -5.22 0.02
C CYS A 8 -8.30 -4.38 1.25
N SER A 9 -8.52 -5.03 2.40
CA SER A 9 -8.86 -4.35 3.66
C SER A 9 -7.66 -3.76 4.39
N LYS A 10 -6.45 -4.26 4.10
CA LYS A 10 -5.20 -3.84 4.74
C LYS A 10 -4.08 -3.62 3.73
N HIS A 11 -3.18 -2.68 3.98
CA HIS A 11 -1.89 -2.64 3.30
C HIS A 11 -1.08 -3.88 3.67
N MET A 12 -0.52 -4.56 2.68
CA MET A 12 0.18 -5.83 2.89
C MET A 12 1.39 -5.96 1.96
N THR A 13 2.45 -6.58 2.46
CA THR A 13 3.64 -6.93 1.69
C THR A 13 4.26 -8.20 2.25
N ARG A 14 5.00 -8.97 1.43
CA ARG A 14 5.91 -10.01 1.93
C ARG A 14 7.34 -9.49 2.12
N ASP A 15 7.62 -8.33 1.56
CA ASP A 15 8.96 -7.79 1.41
C ASP A 15 9.35 -6.99 2.66
N ILE A 16 10.21 -7.60 3.48
CA ILE A 16 10.73 -7.03 4.73
C ILE A 16 11.55 -5.77 4.45
N SER A 17 12.20 -5.66 3.29
CA SER A 17 13.10 -4.54 3.00
C SER A 17 12.36 -3.21 2.79
N LYS A 18 11.02 -3.23 2.67
CA LYS A 18 10.19 -2.02 2.52
C LYS A 18 9.88 -1.31 3.83
N PHE A 19 10.13 -1.97 4.97
CA PHE A 19 9.79 -1.42 6.28
C PHE A 19 10.90 -0.52 6.80
N SER A 20 10.54 0.69 7.23
CA SER A 20 11.41 1.56 8.05
C SER A 20 11.30 1.22 9.53
N SER A 21 10.15 0.68 9.95
CA SER A 21 9.95 0.07 11.26
C SER A 21 9.16 -1.21 11.10
N LEU A 22 9.53 -2.25 11.84
CA LEU A 22 8.83 -3.52 11.82
C LEU A 22 8.77 -4.08 13.24
N LYS A 23 7.57 -4.45 13.68
CA LYS A 23 7.34 -5.20 14.90
C LYS A 23 6.79 -6.57 14.52
N MET A 24 7.52 -7.61 14.92
CA MET A 24 7.07 -8.99 14.76
C MET A 24 5.89 -9.27 15.70
N LYS A 25 4.94 -10.06 15.22
CA LYS A 25 3.85 -10.60 16.05
C LYS A 25 3.62 -12.06 15.70
N GLN A 26 3.07 -12.81 16.64
CA GLN A 26 2.74 -14.21 16.46
C GLN A 26 1.21 -14.39 16.38
N ASP A 27 0.80 -15.49 15.75
CA ASP A 27 -0.56 -16.03 15.77
C ASP A 27 -1.67 -15.10 15.27
N ASP A 28 -1.47 -14.53 14.08
CA ASP A 28 -2.50 -13.76 13.39
C ASP A 28 -2.51 -14.08 11.88
N TYR A 29 -3.68 -13.94 11.26
CA TYR A 29 -3.90 -14.36 9.88
C TYR A 29 -4.77 -13.35 9.12
N VAL A 30 -4.45 -13.15 7.84
CA VAL A 30 -5.38 -12.55 6.89
C VAL A 30 -6.17 -13.63 6.19
N ILE A 31 -7.41 -13.32 5.81
CA ILE A 31 -8.26 -14.19 4.99
C ILE A 31 -8.29 -13.60 3.58
N TYR A 32 -7.94 -14.41 2.60
CA TYR A 32 -7.99 -14.04 1.19
C TYR A 32 -9.39 -14.27 0.61
N ARG A 33 -9.62 -13.79 -0.63
CA ARG A 33 -10.92 -13.94 -1.30
C ARG A 33 -11.34 -15.39 -1.52
N ASP A 34 -10.38 -16.31 -1.61
CA ASP A 34 -10.59 -17.75 -1.79
C ASP A 34 -10.75 -18.52 -0.46
N ASN A 35 -10.90 -17.80 0.67
CA ASN A 35 -10.94 -18.33 2.04
C ASN A 35 -9.65 -18.98 2.53
N ASN A 36 -8.57 -18.97 1.74
CA ASN A 36 -7.26 -19.35 2.23
C ASN A 36 -6.74 -18.30 3.21
N LYS A 37 -5.83 -18.72 4.09
CA LYS A 37 -5.25 -17.87 5.13
C LYS A 37 -3.78 -17.58 4.84
N GLY A 38 -3.41 -16.31 4.99
CA GLY A 38 -2.02 -15.86 4.99
C GLY A 38 -1.56 -15.58 6.40
N LYS A 39 -0.42 -16.12 6.81
CA LYS A 39 0.15 -15.84 8.13
C LYS A 39 0.69 -14.42 8.19
N ILE A 40 0.25 -13.65 9.19
CA ILE A 40 0.83 -12.33 9.46
C ILE A 40 2.05 -12.53 10.35
N LEU A 41 3.21 -12.10 9.87
CA LEU A 41 4.49 -12.20 10.58
C LEU A 41 4.78 -10.96 11.42
N GLY A 42 4.23 -9.81 11.02
CA GLY A 42 4.53 -8.53 11.66
C GLY A 42 3.71 -7.40 11.08
N TYR A 43 3.93 -6.21 11.61
CA TYR A 43 3.38 -4.97 11.09
C TYR A 43 4.33 -3.81 11.37
N GLY A 44 4.20 -2.74 10.59
CA GLY A 44 5.04 -1.57 10.77
C GLY A 44 4.87 -0.56 9.67
N ASN A 45 5.72 0.47 9.69
CA ASN A 45 5.65 1.54 8.72
C ASN A 45 6.55 1.24 7.52
N ILE A 46 6.02 1.50 6.34
CA ILE A 46 6.81 1.53 5.10
C ILE A 46 7.37 2.93 4.85
N GLY A 47 8.41 3.01 4.03
CA GLY A 47 9.03 4.27 3.59
C GLY A 47 10.52 4.35 3.88
N ASN A 48 11.18 5.33 3.27
CA ASN A 48 12.55 5.77 3.59
C ASN A 48 12.49 7.17 4.24
N THR A 49 13.65 7.76 4.54
CA THR A 49 13.76 9.11 5.14
C THR A 49 13.01 10.21 4.37
N PHE A 50 12.71 9.99 3.09
CA PHE A 50 12.07 10.95 2.18
C PHE A 50 10.61 10.59 1.84
N SER A 51 10.14 9.39 2.21
CA SER A 51 8.76 8.96 1.96
C SER A 51 7.85 9.48 3.07
N THR A 52 6.91 10.33 2.70
CA THR A 52 5.88 10.87 3.59
C THR A 52 4.79 9.86 3.95
N LEU A 53 4.68 8.73 3.24
CA LEU A 53 3.61 7.75 3.42
C LEU A 53 3.92 6.78 4.58
N LYS A 54 3.66 7.20 5.82
CA LYS A 54 3.76 6.32 7.00
C LYS A 54 2.50 5.45 7.15
N GLU A 55 2.37 4.40 6.36
CA GLU A 55 1.25 3.45 6.48
C GLU A 55 1.54 2.30 7.44
N ASN A 56 0.54 1.92 8.25
CA ASN A 56 0.61 0.68 9.01
C ASN A 56 0.35 -0.49 8.05
N VAL A 57 1.43 -1.17 7.67
CA VAL A 57 1.44 -2.27 6.70
C VAL A 57 1.67 -3.59 7.42
N LEU A 58 0.95 -4.63 6.99
CA LEU A 58 1.16 -5.99 7.47
C LEU A 58 2.25 -6.68 6.65
N LEU A 59 3.15 -7.36 7.34
CA LEU A 59 4.06 -8.34 6.74
C LEU A 59 3.34 -9.69 6.69
N VAL A 60 3.04 -10.20 5.50
CA VAL A 60 2.24 -11.41 5.29
C VAL A 60 3.02 -12.41 4.44
N GLU A 61 3.08 -13.65 4.93
CA GLU A 61 3.69 -14.77 4.22
C GLU A 61 2.85 -15.21 3.01
N GLY A 62 3.49 -15.68 1.93
CA GLY A 62 2.81 -16.23 0.75
C GLY A 62 2.11 -15.22 -0.17
N LEU A 63 2.15 -13.92 0.15
CA LEU A 63 1.47 -12.88 -0.63
C LEU A 63 2.20 -12.57 -1.94
N ASN A 64 1.63 -12.77 -3.13
CA ASN A 64 2.32 -12.59 -4.43
C ASN A 64 2.57 -11.14 -4.90
N TYR A 65 1.94 -10.14 -4.28
CA TYR A 65 2.11 -8.73 -4.65
C TYR A 65 2.04 -7.83 -3.42
N ASN A 66 2.70 -6.66 -3.45
CA ASN A 66 2.56 -5.67 -2.39
C ASN A 66 1.27 -4.89 -2.64
N LEU A 67 0.34 -4.88 -1.69
CA LEU A 67 -0.98 -4.31 -1.84
C LEU A 67 -1.11 -3.03 -1.02
N LEU A 68 -1.61 -1.98 -1.65
CA LEU A 68 -2.11 -0.80 -0.97
C LEU A 68 -3.64 -0.83 -0.97
N SER A 69 -4.24 -0.88 0.22
CA SER A 69 -5.68 -0.72 0.39
C SER A 69 -6.11 0.69 0.02
N ILE A 70 -6.98 0.81 -0.98
CA ILE A 70 -7.60 2.10 -1.35
C ILE A 70 -8.45 2.64 -0.19
N SER A 71 -9.13 1.75 0.56
CA SER A 71 -9.94 2.16 1.71
C SER A 71 -9.10 2.87 2.77
N GLN A 72 -7.93 2.30 3.13
CA GLN A 72 -7.07 2.92 4.13
C GLN A 72 -6.45 4.23 3.65
N LEU A 73 -6.09 4.35 2.36
CA LEU A 73 -5.68 5.65 1.79
C LEU A 73 -6.80 6.69 1.93
N CYS A 74 -8.05 6.30 1.66
CA CYS A 74 -9.20 7.16 1.83
C CYS A 74 -9.40 7.60 3.29
N ASP A 75 -9.29 6.67 4.23
CA ASP A 75 -9.42 6.92 5.68
C ASP A 75 -8.34 7.88 6.19
N LYS A 76 -7.16 7.84 5.57
CA LYS A 76 -6.02 8.74 5.82
C LYS A 76 -6.17 10.13 5.23
N GLY A 77 -7.28 10.42 4.55
CA GLY A 77 -7.51 11.72 3.95
C GLY A 77 -6.98 11.86 2.53
N TYR A 78 -6.61 10.78 1.85
CA TYR A 78 -6.28 10.83 0.42
C TYR A 78 -7.52 10.67 -0.46
N LYS A 79 -7.53 11.37 -1.58
CA LYS A 79 -8.47 11.18 -2.70
C LYS A 79 -7.71 10.51 -3.83
N ILE A 80 -8.30 9.46 -4.41
CA ILE A 80 -7.72 8.74 -5.54
C ILE A 80 -8.60 8.99 -6.76
N LYS A 81 -8.00 9.45 -7.85
CA LYS A 81 -8.65 9.59 -9.17
C LYS A 81 -7.97 8.63 -10.15
N PHE A 82 -8.74 7.72 -10.72
CA PHE A 82 -8.28 6.83 -11.78
C PHE A 82 -8.55 7.46 -13.15
N ASP A 83 -7.59 7.29 -14.06
CA ASP A 83 -7.65 7.74 -15.46
C ASP A 83 -7.12 6.62 -16.37
N ASN A 84 -7.18 6.81 -17.69
CA ASN A 84 -6.90 5.74 -18.66
C ASN A 84 -5.51 5.08 -18.49
N ASP A 85 -4.49 5.87 -18.12
CA ASP A 85 -3.08 5.44 -18.06
C ASP A 85 -2.44 5.61 -16.68
N CYS A 86 -3.13 6.24 -15.74
CA CYS A 86 -2.56 6.60 -14.44
C CYS A 86 -3.62 6.73 -13.36
N CYS A 87 -3.17 6.86 -12.12
CA CYS A 87 -4.01 7.32 -11.02
C CYS A 87 -3.32 8.45 -10.25
N LEU A 88 -4.09 9.44 -9.84
CA LEU A 88 -3.63 10.55 -9.04
C LEU A 88 -4.09 10.35 -7.60
N ILE A 89 -3.15 10.44 -6.65
CA ILE A 89 -3.44 10.39 -5.22
C ILE A 89 -3.14 11.78 -4.67
N SER A 90 -4.18 12.49 -4.25
CA SER A 90 -4.09 13.85 -3.71
C SER A 90 -4.52 13.90 -2.26
N ASP A 91 -3.97 14.86 -1.52
CA ASP A 91 -4.47 15.22 -0.20
C ASP A 91 -5.88 15.82 -0.33
N LYS A 92 -6.87 15.34 0.44
CA LYS A 92 -8.25 15.83 0.36
C LYS A 92 -8.39 17.28 0.83
N SER A 93 -7.53 17.73 1.74
CA SER A 93 -7.63 19.07 2.35
C SER A 93 -7.00 20.13 1.45
N THR A 94 -5.85 19.84 0.87
CA THR A 94 -5.11 20.81 0.04
C THR A 94 -5.35 20.64 -1.47
N ASN A 95 -5.91 19.50 -1.89
CA ASN A 95 -5.96 19.05 -3.29
C ASN A 95 -4.58 18.89 -3.95
N GLU A 96 -3.50 18.94 -3.19
CA GLU A 96 -2.15 18.74 -3.68
C GLU A 96 -1.94 17.28 -4.09
N ILE A 97 -1.41 17.05 -5.29
CA ILE A 97 -1.05 15.71 -5.76
C ILE A 97 0.18 15.26 -4.99
N ARG A 98 0.04 14.19 -4.21
CA ARG A 98 1.12 13.59 -3.42
C ARG A 98 1.83 12.47 -4.17
N TYR A 99 1.07 11.71 -4.94
CA TYR A 99 1.60 10.58 -5.70
C TYR A 99 0.90 10.42 -7.05
N ILE A 100 1.64 9.89 -8.01
CA ILE A 100 1.14 9.50 -9.33
C ILE A 100 1.47 8.02 -9.52
N GLY A 101 0.42 7.20 -9.59
CA GLY A 101 0.54 5.80 -9.99
C GLY A 101 0.36 5.64 -11.50
N LYS A 102 0.95 4.59 -12.07
CA LYS A 102 0.83 4.24 -13.49
C LYS A 102 -0.07 3.03 -13.66
N LYS A 103 -0.79 2.97 -14.77
CA LYS A 103 -1.50 1.75 -15.18
C LYS A 103 -0.58 0.90 -16.05
N ILE A 104 -0.34 -0.34 -15.63
CA ILE A 104 0.47 -1.32 -16.35
C ILE A 104 -0.35 -2.62 -16.38
N ASP A 105 -0.53 -3.21 -17.56
CA ASP A 105 -1.31 -4.44 -17.75
C ASP A 105 -2.70 -4.41 -17.07
N ASN A 106 -3.41 -3.28 -17.22
CA ASN A 106 -4.71 -3.00 -16.61
C ASN A 106 -4.74 -2.89 -15.08
N ILE A 107 -3.58 -2.73 -14.44
CA ILE A 107 -3.45 -2.61 -12.99
C ILE A 107 -2.83 -1.26 -12.66
N TYR A 108 -3.40 -0.54 -11.69
CA TYR A 108 -2.82 0.70 -11.18
C TYR A 108 -1.78 0.39 -10.11
N MET A 109 -0.56 0.85 -10.36
CA MET A 109 0.61 0.58 -9.53
C MET A 109 1.26 1.88 -9.08
N LEU A 110 1.78 1.87 -7.85
CA LEU A 110 2.44 2.99 -7.24
C LEU A 110 3.87 2.63 -6.84
N GLU A 111 4.82 3.43 -7.31
CA GLU A 111 6.17 3.48 -6.76
C GLU A 111 6.15 4.46 -5.58
N LEU A 112 6.59 4.01 -4.40
CA LEU A 112 6.68 4.88 -3.22
C LEU A 112 8.04 5.57 -3.09
N GLU A 113 8.79 5.65 -4.17
CA GLU A 113 10.06 6.36 -4.20
C GLU A 113 9.80 7.86 -4.39
N SER A 114 10.53 8.66 -3.64
CA SER A 114 10.49 10.12 -3.64
C SER A 114 10.56 10.66 -5.06
N ILE A 115 9.59 11.50 -5.44
CA ILE A 115 9.85 12.50 -6.47
C ILE A 115 10.92 13.40 -5.87
N CYS A 116 12.18 13.22 -6.27
CA CYS A 116 13.17 14.26 -6.08
C CYS A 116 12.67 15.48 -6.88
N SER A 117 12.18 16.49 -6.17
CA SER A 117 12.08 17.85 -6.69
C SER A 117 13.46 18.48 -6.75
#